data_AF-A0A7R9I8Y5-F1
#
_entry.id   AF-A0A7R9I8Y5-F1
#
_cell.length_a   1.000
_cell.length_b   1.000
_cell.length_c   1.000
_cell.angle_alpha   90.00
_cell.angle_beta   90.00
_cell.angle_gamma   90.00
#
_symmetry.space_group_name_H-M   'P 1'
#
loop_
_entity.id
_entity.type
_entity.pdbx_description
1 polymer ?
#
loop_
_entity_poly.entity_id
_entity_poly.type
_entity_poly.pdbx_seq_one_letter_code
_entity_poly.pdbx_strand_id
1 'polypeptide(L)'
;EPSENVYELLRGSMELDVYSKEPLYQFYEETSQELAREYICRELESGVEYKPVVPLATTRAVMQQRTLWSQIPEVQESQVLETMSRNQRQLQEAKFEIITSEASYINSLNILKNHFMTHLEQIDEIDFCREDRRILFSDVMQVRNLSEKFLSQLEECRRNDIFLRGIFKVISEVSQKDFKIYVDYCSYQNSRDRTLTRL
;
A
#
# COMPACT_ATOMS: atom_id res chain seq x y z
N GLU A 1 -30.43 12.89 18.98
CA GLU A 1 -29.13 13.24 19.60
C GLU A 1 -28.05 12.87 18.61
N PRO A 2 -27.24 13.83 18.11
CA PRO A 2 -26.32 13.51 17.04
C PRO A 2 -25.08 12.88 17.65
N SER A 3 -24.89 11.60 17.32
CA SER A 3 -23.67 10.83 17.52
C SER A 3 -22.48 11.65 17.01
N GLU A 4 -21.62 12.06 17.94
CA GLU A 4 -20.31 12.60 17.63
C GLU A 4 -19.60 11.66 16.65
N ASN A 5 -19.26 12.25 15.51
CA ASN A 5 -18.65 11.58 14.39
C ASN A 5 -17.25 11.12 14.81
N VAL A 6 -17.14 9.86 15.22
CA VAL A 6 -15.87 9.21 15.59
C VAL A 6 -14.84 9.26 14.45
N TYR A 7 -15.31 9.45 13.19
CA TYR A 7 -14.45 9.65 12.03
C TYR A 7 -13.76 11.01 12.02
N GLU A 8 -14.32 12.05 12.65
CA GLU A 8 -13.66 13.37 12.81
C GLU A 8 -12.58 13.33 13.90
N LEU A 9 -12.76 12.53 14.95
CA LEU A 9 -11.82 12.42 16.06
C LEU A 9 -10.53 11.66 15.69
N LEU A 10 -10.61 10.68 14.78
CA LEU A 10 -9.44 9.98 14.25
C LEU A 10 -8.75 10.74 13.09
N ARG A 11 -9.47 11.68 12.45
CA ARG A 11 -8.88 12.59 11.44
C ARG A 11 -7.97 13.64 12.08
N GLY A 12 -8.12 13.92 13.38
CA GLY A 12 -7.42 14.99 14.08
C GLY A 12 -6.01 14.68 14.60
N SER A 13 -5.34 13.58 14.23
CA SER A 13 -4.02 13.25 14.82
C SER A 13 -2.92 12.77 13.85
N MET A 14 -3.17 12.76 12.54
CA MET A 14 -2.12 12.59 11.53
C MET A 14 -2.47 13.47 10.33
N GLU A 15 -1.50 14.21 9.79
CA GLU A 15 -1.60 14.95 8.52
C GLU A 15 -1.73 13.97 7.33
N LEU A 16 -2.81 13.17 7.33
CA LEU A 16 -3.20 12.25 6.27
C LEU A 16 -3.75 12.97 5.03
N ASP A 17 -3.85 14.30 5.02
CA ASP A 17 -4.55 15.04 3.94
C ASP A 17 -3.85 14.89 2.58
N VAL A 18 -2.51 14.82 2.55
CA VAL A 18 -1.75 14.66 1.29
C VAL A 18 -1.93 13.26 0.69
N TYR A 19 -2.06 12.23 1.53
CA TYR A 19 -2.09 10.83 1.10
C TYR A 19 -3.51 10.23 1.08
N SER A 20 -4.49 10.89 1.72
CA SER A 20 -5.89 10.47 1.77
C SER A 20 -6.55 10.38 0.38
N LYS A 21 -5.96 11.03 -0.61
CA LYS A 21 -6.43 11.06 -2.01
C LYS A 21 -5.66 10.09 -2.91
N GLU A 22 -4.71 9.32 -2.38
CA GLU A 22 -3.95 8.40 -3.21
C GLU A 22 -4.81 7.22 -3.66
N PRO A 23 -4.84 6.93 -4.98
CA PRO A 23 -5.55 5.77 -5.48
C PRO A 23 -4.92 4.49 -4.94
N LEU A 24 -5.73 3.43 -4.81
CA LEU A 24 -5.24 2.11 -4.42
C LEU A 24 -4.20 1.61 -5.43
N TYR A 25 -3.09 1.06 -4.92
CA TYR A 25 -2.01 0.53 -5.73
C TYR A 25 -2.44 -0.79 -6.39
N GLN A 26 -3.32 -1.55 -5.73
CA GLN A 26 -3.89 -2.80 -6.20
C GLN A 26 -5.34 -2.58 -6.66
N PHE A 27 -5.67 -3.08 -7.85
CA PHE A 27 -7.00 -3.01 -8.45
C PHE A 27 -7.83 -4.24 -8.06
N TYR A 28 -9.03 -4.04 -7.54
CA TYR A 28 -9.96 -5.11 -7.14
C TYR A 28 -11.17 -5.25 -8.10
N GLU A 29 -11.00 -4.90 -9.37
CA GLU A 29 -11.99 -5.20 -10.42
C GLU A 29 -11.82 -6.65 -10.92
N GLU A 30 -12.91 -7.36 -11.23
CA GLU A 30 -12.92 -8.77 -11.69
C GLU A 30 -11.92 -9.03 -12.84
N THR A 31 -11.85 -8.12 -13.81
CA THR A 31 -10.93 -8.21 -14.97
C THR A 31 -9.45 -8.05 -14.58
N SER A 32 -9.15 -7.43 -13.43
CA SER A 32 -7.79 -7.14 -12.97
C SER A 32 -7.15 -8.33 -12.25
N GLN A 33 -7.95 -9.20 -11.62
CA GLN A 33 -7.45 -10.41 -10.94
C GLN A 33 -6.98 -11.49 -11.92
N GLU A 34 -7.67 -11.68 -13.04
CA GLU A 34 -7.28 -12.62 -14.08
C GLU A 34 -5.95 -12.21 -14.74
N LEU A 35 -5.79 -10.92 -15.02
CA LEU A 35 -4.56 -10.36 -15.56
C LEU A 35 -3.39 -10.44 -14.57
N ALA A 36 -3.63 -10.19 -13.27
CA ALA A 36 -2.60 -10.31 -12.24
C ALA A 36 -2.15 -11.77 -12.02
N ARG A 37 -3.08 -12.73 -12.07
CA ARG A 37 -2.76 -14.17 -12.00
C ARG A 37 -1.97 -14.65 -13.22
N GLU A 38 -2.38 -14.25 -14.42
CA GLU A 38 -1.69 -14.60 -15.66
C GLU A 38 -0.30 -13.93 -15.79
N TYR A 39 -0.10 -12.80 -15.10
CA TYR A 39 1.19 -12.10 -14.96
C TYR A 39 2.14 -12.85 -14.02
N ILE A 40 1.71 -13.20 -12.80
CA ILE A 40 2.54 -13.92 -11.81
C ILE A 40 2.98 -15.30 -12.33
N CYS A 41 2.12 -16.02 -13.06
CA CYS A 41 2.48 -17.30 -13.66
C CYS A 41 3.54 -17.18 -14.76
N ARG A 42 3.58 -16.06 -15.51
CA ARG A 42 4.58 -15.81 -16.56
C ARG A 42 5.95 -15.38 -16.00
N GLU A 43 5.96 -14.73 -14.82
CA GLU A 43 7.16 -14.23 -14.13
C GLU A 43 8.13 -15.37 -13.72
N LEU A 44 7.61 -16.55 -13.38
CA LEU A 44 8.42 -17.70 -12.94
C LEU A 44 9.14 -18.42 -14.09
N GLU A 45 8.72 -18.20 -15.34
CA GLU A 45 9.19 -18.99 -16.48
C GLU A 45 10.23 -18.27 -17.36
N SER A 46 10.36 -16.95 -17.30
CA SER A 46 10.87 -16.23 -18.48
C SER A 46 11.92 -15.14 -18.31
N GLY A 47 12.47 -14.88 -17.11
CA GLY A 47 13.81 -14.29 -16.89
C GLY A 47 14.34 -13.16 -17.82
N VAL A 48 13.49 -12.31 -18.41
CA VAL A 48 13.86 -11.32 -19.43
C VAL A 48 13.14 -9.98 -19.24
N GLU A 49 13.91 -8.93 -19.54
CA GLU A 49 13.72 -7.48 -19.55
C GLU A 49 12.29 -6.89 -19.65
N TYR A 50 12.08 -5.89 -18.78
CA TYR A 50 10.84 -5.18 -18.46
C TYR A 50 10.19 -4.45 -19.65
N LYS A 51 8.95 -4.83 -20.02
CA LYS A 51 7.97 -3.95 -20.68
C LYS A 51 6.58 -4.16 -20.09
N PRO A 52 5.96 -3.14 -19.46
CA PRO A 52 4.67 -3.31 -18.79
C PRO A 52 3.54 -3.46 -19.83
N VAL A 53 2.81 -4.58 -19.78
CA VAL A 53 1.55 -4.79 -20.53
C VAL A 53 0.40 -4.90 -19.54
N VAL A 54 -0.01 -3.73 -19.07
CA VAL A 54 -1.31 -3.45 -18.46
C VAL A 54 -2.11 -2.73 -19.56
N PRO A 55 -3.46 -2.80 -19.61
CA PRO A 55 -4.22 -1.98 -20.56
C PRO A 55 -3.77 -0.53 -20.39
N LEU A 56 -3.04 -0.03 -21.38
CA LEU A 56 -2.24 1.19 -21.27
C LEU A 56 -3.11 2.39 -20.85
N ALA A 57 -4.42 2.33 -21.14
CA ALA A 57 -5.41 3.33 -20.76
C ALA A 57 -5.71 3.33 -19.24
N THR A 58 -5.96 2.16 -18.63
CA THR A 58 -6.29 2.07 -17.19
C THR A 58 -5.08 2.41 -16.33
N THR A 59 -3.88 1.96 -16.70
CA THR A 59 -2.68 2.32 -15.96
C THR A 59 -2.19 3.73 -16.24
N ARG A 60 -2.40 4.30 -17.43
CA ARG A 60 -2.14 5.74 -17.65
C ARG A 60 -3.10 6.63 -16.87
N ALA A 61 -4.40 6.34 -16.85
CA ALA A 61 -5.38 7.14 -16.11
C ALA A 61 -5.08 7.14 -14.61
N VAL A 62 -4.64 6.00 -14.06
CA VAL A 62 -4.32 5.88 -12.64
C VAL A 62 -2.93 6.43 -12.31
N MET A 63 -1.93 6.24 -13.19
CA MET A 63 -0.64 6.94 -13.05
C MET A 63 -0.81 8.46 -13.14
N GLN A 64 -1.80 8.96 -13.88
CA GLN A 64 -2.16 10.38 -13.93
C GLN A 64 -2.83 10.90 -12.66
N GLN A 65 -3.41 10.03 -11.82
CA GLN A 65 -4.00 10.39 -10.53
C GLN A 65 -3.03 10.28 -9.35
N ARG A 66 -1.84 9.69 -9.55
CA ARG A 66 -0.83 9.60 -8.50
C ARG A 66 -0.09 10.93 -8.38
N THR A 67 0.04 11.39 -7.15
CA THR A 67 0.89 12.52 -6.82
C THR A 67 2.34 12.16 -7.15
N LEU A 68 2.99 12.97 -7.97
CA LEU A 68 4.42 12.88 -8.25
C LEU A 68 5.21 13.68 -7.22
N TRP A 69 6.45 13.29 -6.99
CA TRP A 69 7.38 14.07 -6.16
C TRP A 69 7.54 15.49 -6.72
N SER A 70 7.63 15.62 -8.04
CA SER A 70 7.70 16.91 -8.74
C SER A 70 6.44 17.77 -8.61
N GLN A 71 5.31 17.22 -8.13
CA GLN A 71 4.06 17.95 -7.88
C GLN A 71 3.91 18.42 -6.44
N ILE A 72 4.82 18.03 -5.54
CA ILE A 72 4.82 18.47 -4.15
C ILE A 72 5.08 19.99 -4.11
N PRO A 73 4.24 20.79 -3.43
CA PRO A 73 4.41 22.25 -3.35
C PRO A 73 5.81 22.67 -2.92
N GLU A 74 6.35 22.03 -1.87
CA GLU A 74 7.68 22.30 -1.34
C GLU A 74 8.80 22.08 -2.38
N VAL A 75 8.61 21.10 -3.29
CA VAL A 75 9.54 20.81 -4.38
C VAL A 75 9.41 21.85 -5.50
N GLN A 76 8.18 22.23 -5.85
CA GLN A 76 7.92 23.26 -6.87
C GLN A 76 8.48 24.62 -6.44
N GLU A 77 8.26 25.01 -5.19
CA GLU A 77 8.73 26.27 -4.61
C GLU A 77 10.26 26.32 -4.52
N SER A 78 10.92 25.17 -4.31
CA SER A 78 12.39 25.11 -4.23
C SER A 78 13.13 25.36 -5.55
N GLN A 79 12.42 25.36 -6.69
CA GLN A 79 12.98 25.46 -8.05
C GLN A 79 14.06 24.42 -8.39
N VAL A 80 14.21 23.38 -7.56
CA VAL A 80 15.25 22.36 -7.71
C VAL A 80 15.12 21.60 -9.02
N LEU A 81 13.89 21.46 -9.53
CA LEU A 81 13.58 20.73 -10.74
C LEU A 81 14.41 21.23 -11.92
N GLU A 82 14.61 22.54 -12.07
CA GLU A 82 15.35 23.14 -13.19
C GLU A 82 16.83 22.70 -13.24
N THR A 83 17.43 22.45 -12.07
CA THR A 83 18.86 22.10 -11.93
C THR A 83 19.13 20.60 -11.98
N MET A 84 18.10 19.77 -11.81
CA MET A 84 18.26 18.31 -11.74
C MET A 84 18.26 17.65 -13.12
N SER A 85 19.17 16.70 -13.31
CA SER A 85 19.16 15.82 -14.47
C SER A 85 17.96 14.86 -14.44
N ARG A 86 17.61 14.30 -15.60
CA ARG A 86 16.51 13.32 -15.73
C ARG A 86 16.66 12.15 -14.76
N ASN A 87 17.86 11.60 -14.63
CA ASN A 87 18.12 10.45 -13.75
C ASN A 87 17.93 10.80 -12.27
N GLN A 88 18.34 12.02 -11.87
CA GLN A 88 18.14 12.47 -10.49
C GLN A 88 16.66 12.68 -10.18
N ARG A 89 15.87 13.23 -11.13
CA ARG A 89 14.42 13.37 -10.97
C ARG A 89 13.75 11.99 -10.84
N GLN A 90 14.10 11.05 -11.72
CA GLN A 90 13.59 9.67 -11.65
C GLN A 90 13.91 8.99 -10.32
N LEU A 91 15.11 9.22 -9.77
CA LEU A 91 15.47 8.69 -8.46
C LEU A 91 14.58 9.27 -7.35
N GLN A 92 14.28 10.57 -7.38
CA GLN A 92 13.39 11.17 -6.39
C GLN A 92 11.95 10.70 -6.52
N GLU A 93 11.45 10.55 -7.76
CA GLU A 93 10.13 9.96 -8.01
C GLU A 93 10.06 8.52 -7.46
N ALA A 94 11.08 7.69 -7.69
CA ALA A 94 11.12 6.32 -7.17
C ALA A 94 11.18 6.28 -5.64
N LYS A 95 11.90 7.21 -5.00
CA LYS A 95 11.91 7.30 -3.53
C LYS A 95 10.55 7.73 -2.99
N PHE A 96 9.90 8.69 -3.64
CA PHE A 96 8.58 9.14 -3.24
C PHE A 96 7.53 8.05 -3.45
N GLU A 97 7.65 7.25 -4.52
CA GLU A 97 6.78 6.10 -4.79
C GLU A 97 6.76 5.09 -3.63
N ILE A 98 7.87 4.93 -2.90
CA ILE A 98 7.90 4.07 -1.69
C ILE A 98 6.92 4.58 -0.63
N ILE A 99 6.83 5.89 -0.45
CA ILE A 99 5.95 6.51 0.54
C ILE A 99 4.49 6.37 0.11
N THR A 100 4.21 6.70 -1.15
CA THR A 100 2.85 6.70 -1.69
C THR A 100 2.29 5.28 -1.83
N SER A 101 3.11 4.32 -2.26
CA SER A 101 2.70 2.91 -2.29
C SER A 101 2.44 2.35 -0.89
N GLU A 102 3.20 2.75 0.12
CA GLU A 102 2.96 2.32 1.50
C GLU A 102 1.66 2.90 2.07
N ALA A 103 1.39 4.19 1.84
CA ALA A 103 0.12 4.81 2.23
C ALA A 103 -1.09 4.13 1.56
N SER A 104 -0.94 3.83 0.27
CA SER A 104 -1.92 3.07 -0.50
C SER A 104 -2.13 1.63 0.01
N TYR A 105 -1.06 0.99 0.48
CA TYR A 105 -1.13 -0.34 1.10
C TYR A 105 -1.89 -0.30 2.43
N ILE A 106 -1.62 0.68 3.29
CA ILE A 106 -2.39 0.88 4.53
C ILE A 106 -3.87 1.11 4.22
N ASN A 107 -4.19 1.88 3.18
CA ASN A 107 -5.58 2.07 2.76
C ASN A 107 -6.23 0.73 2.34
N SER A 108 -5.52 -0.11 1.59
CA SER A 108 -5.98 -1.46 1.23
C SER A 108 -6.25 -2.33 2.47
N LEU A 109 -5.36 -2.28 3.47
CA LEU A 109 -5.54 -3.00 4.74
C LEU A 109 -6.71 -2.45 5.56
N ASN A 110 -6.95 -1.14 5.52
CA ASN A 110 -8.12 -0.52 6.15
C ASN A 110 -9.41 -0.99 5.49
N ILE A 111 -9.44 -1.11 4.16
CA ILE A 111 -10.58 -1.67 3.44
C ILE A 111 -10.79 -3.14 3.84
N LEU A 112 -9.72 -3.95 3.85
CA LEU A 112 -9.77 -5.35 4.28
C LEU A 112 -10.38 -5.48 5.68
N LYS A 113 -9.92 -4.66 6.63
CA LYS A 113 -10.44 -4.62 7.99
C LYS A 113 -11.90 -4.15 8.04
N ASN A 114 -12.18 -2.95 7.53
CA ASN A 114 -13.46 -2.29 7.76
C ASN A 114 -14.60 -2.95 6.99
N HIS A 115 -14.33 -3.44 5.77
CA HIS A 115 -15.35 -4.07 4.94
C HIS A 115 -15.37 -5.58 5.13
N PHE A 116 -14.26 -6.30 5.08
CA PHE A 116 -14.35 -7.75 5.09
C PHE A 116 -14.39 -8.30 6.52
N MET A 117 -13.48 -7.88 7.40
CA MET A 117 -13.45 -8.40 8.78
C MET A 117 -14.73 -8.02 9.54
N THR A 118 -15.15 -6.76 9.50
CA THR A 118 -16.37 -6.30 10.19
C THR A 118 -17.63 -7.02 9.71
N HIS A 119 -17.80 -7.22 8.40
CA HIS A 119 -18.99 -7.90 7.87
C HIS A 119 -18.96 -9.40 8.21
N LEU A 120 -17.80 -10.03 8.20
CA LEU A 120 -17.66 -11.45 8.54
C LEU A 120 -17.75 -11.74 10.04
N GLU A 121 -17.58 -10.72 10.89
CA GLU A 121 -17.91 -10.78 12.33
C GLU A 121 -19.42 -10.72 12.58
N GLN A 122 -20.20 -10.21 11.63
CA GLN A 122 -21.66 -10.09 11.71
C GLN A 122 -22.41 -11.28 11.10
N ILE A 123 -21.74 -12.13 10.32
CA ILE A 123 -22.30 -13.34 9.73
C ILE A 123 -22.31 -14.47 10.77
N ASP A 124 -23.44 -15.18 10.88
CA ASP A 124 -23.64 -16.26 11.86
C ASP A 124 -22.57 -17.36 11.75
N GLU A 125 -22.17 -17.94 12.88
CA GLU A 125 -21.08 -18.93 12.96
C GLU A 125 -21.36 -20.22 12.16
N ILE A 126 -22.60 -20.43 11.72
CA ILE A 126 -23.04 -21.61 10.97
C ILE A 126 -22.51 -21.57 9.53
N ASP A 127 -22.47 -20.39 8.91
CA ASP A 127 -22.03 -20.21 7.52
C ASP A 127 -20.52 -19.93 7.43
N PHE A 128 -19.92 -19.42 8.51
CA PHE A 128 -18.50 -19.10 8.55
C PHE A 128 -17.88 -19.45 9.90
N CYS A 129 -17.07 -20.51 9.93
CA CYS A 129 -16.50 -20.99 11.18
C CYS A 129 -15.37 -20.07 11.68
N ARG A 130 -15.21 -19.99 13.00
CA ARG A 130 -14.19 -19.16 13.66
C ARG A 130 -12.76 -19.49 13.21
N GLU A 131 -12.50 -20.73 12.81
CA GLU A 131 -11.19 -21.15 12.33
C GLU A 131 -10.88 -20.59 10.94
N ASP A 132 -11.87 -20.53 10.04
CA ASP A 132 -11.70 -19.91 8.72
C ASP A 132 -11.46 -18.41 8.82
N ARG A 133 -12.17 -17.71 9.72
CA ARG A 133 -11.88 -16.32 10.09
C ARG A 133 -10.43 -16.14 10.48
N ARG A 134 -9.94 -17.01 11.36
CA ARG A 134 -8.57 -16.95 11.87
C ARG A 134 -7.57 -17.16 10.74
N ILE A 135 -7.76 -18.15 9.88
CA ILE A 135 -6.87 -18.43 8.74
C ILE A 135 -6.85 -17.23 7.77
N LEU A 136 -8.01 -16.65 7.47
CA LEU A 136 -8.18 -15.60 6.47
C LEU A 136 -7.73 -14.21 6.92
N PHE A 137 -7.74 -13.92 8.22
CA PHE A 137 -7.41 -12.61 8.75
C PHE A 137 -6.28 -12.62 9.79
N SER A 138 -5.62 -13.77 10.03
CA SER A 138 -4.43 -13.79 10.88
C SER A 138 -3.42 -12.77 10.39
N ASP A 139 -2.78 -12.11 11.34
CA ASP A 139 -1.63 -11.23 11.10
C ASP A 139 -1.92 -9.95 10.27
N VAL A 140 -3.13 -9.78 9.72
CA VAL A 140 -3.54 -8.54 8.99
C VAL A 140 -3.34 -7.32 9.87
N MET A 141 -3.77 -7.39 11.13
CA MET A 141 -3.63 -6.28 12.06
C MET A 141 -2.17 -6.03 12.45
N GLN A 142 -1.34 -7.07 12.53
CA GLN A 142 0.09 -6.91 12.81
C GLN A 142 0.81 -6.24 11.64
N VAL A 143 0.52 -6.69 10.41
CA VAL A 143 1.05 -6.12 9.17
C VAL A 143 0.59 -4.67 9.02
N ARG A 144 -0.69 -4.38 9.28
CA ARG A 144 -1.23 -3.01 9.25
C ARG A 144 -0.52 -2.08 10.21
N ASN A 145 -0.37 -2.50 11.48
CA ASN A 145 0.30 -1.68 12.49
C ASN A 145 1.78 -1.45 12.16
N LEU A 146 2.46 -2.47 11.61
CA LEU A 146 3.83 -2.33 11.15
C LEU A 146 3.93 -1.36 9.96
N SER A 147 3.03 -1.49 8.99
CA SER A 147 2.95 -0.62 7.82
C SER A 147 2.70 0.83 8.24
N GLU A 148 1.79 1.08 9.20
CA GLU A 148 1.56 2.42 9.76
C GLU A 148 2.83 2.99 10.41
N LYS A 149 3.51 2.21 11.25
CA LYS A 149 4.78 2.63 11.87
C LYS A 149 5.87 2.90 10.83
N PHE A 150 5.90 2.14 9.73
CA PHE A 150 6.84 2.35 8.65
C PHE A 150 6.52 3.63 7.88
N LEU A 151 5.25 3.85 7.50
CA LEU A 151 4.81 5.08 6.85
C LEU A 151 5.12 6.32 7.69
N SER A 152 4.86 6.30 9.00
CA SER A 152 5.17 7.44 9.86
C SER A 152 6.67 7.83 9.83
N GLN A 153 7.57 6.85 9.78
CA GLN A 153 9.02 7.12 9.65
C GLN A 153 9.39 7.64 8.26
N LEU A 154 8.74 7.15 7.20
CA LEU A 154 8.91 7.66 5.84
C LEU A 154 8.44 9.12 5.72
N GLU A 155 7.30 9.46 6.31
CA GLU A 155 6.75 10.82 6.35
C GLU A 155 7.65 11.78 7.14
N GLU A 156 8.22 11.34 8.26
CA GLU A 156 9.22 12.11 8.98
C GLU A 156 10.46 12.37 8.10
N CYS A 157 10.93 11.37 7.36
CA CYS A 157 12.01 11.56 6.40
C CYS A 157 11.66 12.58 5.31
N ARG A 158 10.41 12.58 4.81
CA ARG A 158 9.94 13.56 3.81
C ARG A 158 9.90 14.98 4.39
N ARG A 159 9.35 15.15 5.58
CA ARG A 159 9.23 16.47 6.23
C ARG A 159 10.60 17.08 6.52
N ASN A 160 11.58 16.25 6.87
CA ASN A 160 12.93 16.71 7.18
C ASN A 160 13.77 17.07 5.94
N ASP A 161 13.57 16.39 4.81
CA ASP A 161 14.38 16.56 3.61
C ASP A 161 13.60 16.26 2.33
N ILE A 162 13.42 17.28 1.48
CA ILE A 162 12.72 17.14 0.20
C ILE A 162 13.38 16.11 -0.74
N PHE A 163 14.67 15.79 -0.55
CA PHE A 163 15.41 14.80 -1.34
C PHE A 163 15.40 13.38 -0.77
N LEU A 164 14.67 13.16 0.33
CA LEU A 164 14.48 11.85 0.94
C LEU A 164 15.82 11.11 1.14
N ARG A 165 16.87 11.79 1.61
CA ARG A 165 18.20 11.17 1.78
C ARG A 165 18.20 10.07 2.85
N GLY A 166 17.34 10.19 3.86
CA GLY A 166 17.20 9.23 4.95
C GLY A 166 16.41 7.96 4.60
N ILE A 167 15.76 7.89 3.44
CA ILE A 167 14.76 6.84 3.16
C ILE A 167 15.34 5.43 3.21
N PHE A 168 16.54 5.22 2.67
CA PHE A 168 17.19 3.91 2.69
C PHE A 168 17.59 3.46 4.10
N LYS A 169 17.88 4.41 4.99
CA LYS A 169 18.14 4.11 6.40
C LYS A 169 16.87 3.59 7.07
N VAL A 170 15.74 4.27 6.87
CA VAL A 170 14.44 3.84 7.41
C VAL A 170 14.08 2.44 6.91
N ILE A 171 14.20 2.19 5.60
CA ILE A 171 13.96 0.87 4.99
C ILE A 171 14.85 -0.19 5.62
N SER A 172 16.15 0.09 5.75
CA SER A 172 17.10 -0.85 6.35
C SER A 172 16.77 -1.17 7.81
N GLU A 173 16.33 -0.19 8.59
CA GLU A 173 15.98 -0.39 10.00
C GLU A 173 14.74 -1.27 10.17
N VAL A 174 13.69 -1.02 9.39
CA VAL A 174 12.46 -1.85 9.40
C VAL A 174 12.77 -3.26 8.89
N SER A 175 13.56 -3.37 7.82
CA SER A 175 13.96 -4.66 7.23
C SER A 175 14.71 -5.56 8.21
N GLN A 176 15.51 -4.98 9.10
CA GLN A 176 16.30 -5.75 10.07
C GLN A 176 15.50 -6.13 11.34
N LYS A 177 14.58 -5.28 11.78
CA LYS A 177 13.90 -5.46 13.07
C LYS A 177 12.57 -6.19 12.95
N ASP A 178 11.75 -5.76 12.00
CA ASP A 178 10.31 -6.05 12.00
C ASP A 178 9.85 -6.83 10.76
N PHE A 179 10.73 -7.06 9.78
CA PHE A 179 10.40 -7.70 8.49
C PHE A 179 9.81 -9.11 8.60
N LYS A 180 10.11 -9.81 9.71
CA LYS A 180 9.56 -11.15 9.96
C LYS A 180 8.03 -11.19 9.91
N ILE A 181 7.34 -10.11 10.31
CA ILE A 181 5.88 -10.03 10.30
C ILE A 181 5.33 -10.15 8.85
N TYR A 182 5.97 -9.48 7.89
CA TYR A 182 5.60 -9.61 6.47
C TYR A 182 5.88 -11.01 5.94
N VAL A 183 7.02 -11.61 6.29
CA VAL A 183 7.38 -12.97 5.89
C VAL A 183 6.36 -13.98 6.39
N ASP A 184 5.97 -13.87 7.67
CA ASP A 184 4.99 -14.76 8.27
C ASP A 184 3.62 -14.59 7.58
N TYR A 185 3.16 -13.35 7.39
CA TYR A 185 1.91 -13.06 6.68
C TYR A 185 1.87 -13.67 5.26
N CYS A 186 2.93 -13.47 4.46
CA CYS A 186 3.02 -14.02 3.11
C CYS A 186 3.14 -15.55 3.10
N SER A 187 3.76 -16.14 4.11
CA SER A 187 3.92 -17.60 4.21
C SER A 187 2.56 -18.31 4.32
N TYR A 188 1.55 -17.65 4.89
CA TYR A 188 0.20 -18.20 5.02
C TYR A 188 -0.71 -17.90 3.80
N GLN A 189 -0.23 -17.18 2.79
CA GLN A 189 -1.04 -16.78 1.63
C GLN A 189 -1.68 -17.98 0.92
N ASN A 190 -0.92 -19.06 0.68
CA ASN A 190 -1.46 -20.27 0.06
C ASN A 190 -2.59 -20.92 0.87
N SER A 191 -2.49 -20.88 2.20
CA SER A 191 -3.53 -21.40 3.08
C SER A 191 -4.79 -20.52 3.04
N ARG A 192 -4.61 -19.20 2.99
CA ARG A 192 -5.71 -18.23 2.84
C ARG A 192 -6.43 -18.42 1.51
N ASP A 193 -5.69 -18.56 0.42
CA ASP A 193 -6.26 -18.76 -0.92
C ASP A 193 -7.06 -20.06 -1.01
N ARG A 194 -6.56 -21.15 -0.39
CA ARG A 194 -7.29 -22.42 -0.29
C ARG A 194 -8.58 -22.29 0.52
N THR A 195 -8.53 -21.59 1.66
CA THR A 195 -9.72 -21.34 2.47
C THR A 195 -10.73 -20.46 1.73
N LEU A 196 -10.30 -19.40 1.05
CA LEU A 196 -11.17 -18.55 0.22
C LEU A 196 -11.83 -19.34 -0.90
N THR A 197 -11.09 -20.23 -1.58
CA THR A 197 -11.64 -21.02 -2.70
C THR A 197 -12.65 -22.08 -2.23
N ARG A 198 -12.60 -22.48 -0.96
CA ARG A 198 -13.49 -23.49 -0.38
C ARG A 198 -14.84 -22.91 0.03
N LEU A 199 -14.88 -21.62 0.38
CA LEU A 199 -16.08 -20.90 0.83
C LEU A 199 -16.90 -20.43 -0.37
#